data_AF-A0A3B9WVM1-F1
#
_entry.id   AF-A0A3B9WVM1-F1
#
_cell.length_a   1.000
_cell.length_b   1.000
_cell.length_c   1.000
_cell.angle_alpha   90.00
_cell.angle_beta   90.00
_cell.angle_gamma   90.00
#
_symmetry.space_group_name_H-M   'P 1'
#
loop_
_entity.id
_entity.type
_entity.pdbx_description
1 polymer ?
#
loop_
_entity_poly.entity_id
_entity_poly.type
_entity_poly.pdbx_seq_one_letter_code
_entity_poly.pdbx_strand_id
1 'polypeptide(L)'
;NDYFTSFGCLIGAIAAINFERRYVNYKETRRLPVMILRVLGAAVVYFVVNTLLKLPFDKEFLAGATLGALLIRAARYAVIMFLVMGVYPMLFPLYERIGKKQVR
;
A
#
# COMPACT_ATOMS: atom_id res chain seq x y z
N ASN A 1 -18.73 -10.62 0.16
CA ASN A 1 -18.05 -9.36 -0.19
C ASN A 1 -16.63 -9.30 0.38
N ASP A 2 -16.45 -9.66 1.65
CA ASP A 2 -15.14 -9.52 2.33
C ASP A 2 -14.11 -10.57 1.90
N TYR A 3 -14.57 -11.73 1.42
CA TYR A 3 -13.69 -12.79 0.91
C TYR A 3 -12.78 -12.32 -0.24
N PHE A 4 -13.33 -11.63 -1.25
CA PHE A 4 -12.56 -11.13 -2.39
C PHE A 4 -11.59 -10.00 -1.99
N THR A 5 -11.98 -9.18 -1.01
CA THR A 5 -11.09 -8.17 -0.43
C THR A 5 -9.89 -8.83 0.24
N SER A 6 -10.13 -9.81 1.12
CA SER A 6 -9.06 -10.54 1.81
C SER A 6 -8.17 -11.31 0.82
N PHE A 7 -8.75 -11.88 -0.23
CA PHE A 7 -8.01 -12.56 -1.30
C PHE A 7 -7.08 -11.59 -2.05
N GLY A 8 -7.59 -10.42 -2.42
CA GLY A 8 -6.78 -9.34 -2.99
C GLY A 8 -5.63 -8.94 -2.06
N CYS A 9 -5.93 -8.74 -0.78
CA CYS A 9 -4.91 -8.39 0.21
C CYS A 9 -3.81 -9.44 0.34
N LEU A 10 -4.18 -10.73 0.37
CA LEU A 10 -3.22 -11.83 0.42
C LEU A 10 -2.31 -11.86 -0.81
N ILE A 11 -2.87 -11.73 -2.02
CA ILE A 11 -2.08 -11.69 -3.26
C ILE A 11 -1.08 -10.52 -3.21
N GLY A 12 -1.56 -9.33 -2.87
CA GLY A 12 -0.74 -8.14 -2.78
C GLY A 12 0.37 -8.27 -1.74
N ALA A 13 0.07 -8.85 -0.57
CA ALA A 13 1.04 -9.08 0.49
C ALA A 13 2.13 -10.09 0.08
N ILE A 14 1.76 -11.21 -0.55
CA ILE A 14 2.73 -12.21 -1.03
C ILE A 14 3.67 -11.59 -2.07
N ALA A 15 3.11 -10.86 -3.05
CA ALA A 15 3.90 -10.16 -4.05
C ALA A 15 4.82 -9.10 -3.39
N ALA A 16 4.31 -8.35 -2.43
CA ALA A 16 5.06 -7.34 -1.70
C ALA A 16 6.22 -7.94 -0.92
N ILE A 17 6.02 -9.03 -0.19
CA ILE A 17 7.07 -9.66 0.62
C ILE A 17 8.22 -10.14 -0.28
N ASN A 18 7.91 -10.74 -1.42
CA ASN A 18 8.93 -11.17 -2.37
C ASN A 18 9.69 -9.99 -2.98
N PHE A 19 8.97 -8.91 -3.34
CA PHE A 19 9.57 -7.70 -3.87
C PHE A 19 10.45 -6.97 -2.85
N GLU A 20 9.95 -6.81 -1.63
CA GLU A 20 10.62 -6.14 -0.52
C GLU A 20 11.95 -6.84 -0.21
N ARG A 21 11.94 -8.16 -0.04
CA ARG A 21 13.14 -8.96 0.20
C ARG A 21 14.17 -8.84 -0.92
N ARG A 22 13.71 -8.70 -2.17
CA ARG A 22 14.61 -8.66 -3.33
C ARG A 22 15.21 -7.28 -3.57
N TYR A 23 14.41 -6.21 -3.43
CA TYR A 23 14.78 -4.88 -3.91
C TYR A 23 14.87 -3.83 -2.81
N VAL A 24 14.09 -3.96 -1.73
CA VAL A 24 13.98 -2.89 -0.72
C VAL A 24 14.88 -3.15 0.48
N ASN A 25 14.96 -4.40 0.95
CA ASN A 25 15.72 -4.78 2.14
C ASN A 25 15.50 -3.80 3.30
N TYR A 26 14.23 -3.70 3.71
CA TYR A 26 13.77 -2.83 4.77
C TYR A 26 14.58 -3.05 6.05
N LYS A 27 15.00 -1.94 6.67
CA LYS A 27 15.68 -1.93 7.96
C LYS A 27 14.77 -1.35 9.03
N GLU A 28 14.77 -1.99 10.18
CA GLU A 28 13.98 -1.55 11.32
C GLU A 28 14.51 -0.22 11.89
N THR A 29 13.60 0.67 12.29
CA THR A 29 13.92 2.01 12.78
C THR A 29 13.30 2.21 14.15
N ARG A 30 14.11 2.57 15.15
CA ARG A 30 13.65 2.81 16.54
C ARG A 30 13.22 4.26 16.84
N ARG A 31 13.21 5.14 15.83
CA ARG A 31 12.88 6.56 16.00
C ARG A 31 11.37 6.80 15.83
N LEU A 32 10.69 7.16 16.91
CA LEU A 32 9.23 7.43 16.92
C LEU A 32 8.78 8.44 15.84
N PRO A 33 9.46 9.59 15.59
CA PRO A 33 9.02 10.53 14.56
C PRO A 33 9.03 9.94 13.16
N VAL A 34 10.02 9.09 12.86
CA VAL A 34 10.14 8.41 11.57
C VAL A 34 9.05 7.35 11.42
N MET A 35 8.71 6.63 12.49
CA MET A 35 7.60 5.67 12.48
C MET A 35 6.26 6.36 12.19
N ILE A 36 5.97 7.49 12.84
CA ILE A 36 4.75 8.26 12.59
C ILE A 36 4.69 8.74 11.13
N LEU A 37 5.80 9.30 10.61
CA LEU A 37 5.87 9.73 9.22
C LEU A 37 5.63 8.57 8.24
N ARG A 38 6.15 7.38 8.55
CA ARG A 38 5.92 6.17 7.73
C ARG A 38 4.45 5.78 7.69
N VAL A 39 3.76 5.77 8.82
CA VAL A 39 2.33 5.44 8.89
C VAL A 39 1.49 6.48 8.17
N LEU A 40 1.76 7.77 8.40
CA LEU A 40 1.05 8.85 7.71
C LEU A 40 1.24 8.80 6.20
N GLY A 41 2.47 8.60 5.73
CA GLY A 41 2.73 8.45 4.30
C GLY A 41 2.07 7.20 3.70
N ALA A 42 1.99 6.09 4.44
CA ALA A 42 1.24 4.91 4.00
C ALA A 42 -0.25 5.21 3.83
N ALA A 43 -0.84 5.97 4.77
CA ALA A 43 -2.24 6.40 4.67
C ALA A 43 -2.46 7.29 3.44
N VAL A 44 -1.57 8.26 3.20
CA VAL A 44 -1.66 9.13 2.01
C VAL A 44 -1.57 8.32 0.72
N VAL A 45 -0.59 7.41 0.60
CA VAL A 45 -0.44 6.52 -0.56
C VAL A 45 -1.70 5.67 -0.76
N TYR A 46 -2.24 5.09 0.32
CA TYR A 46 -3.49 4.34 0.27
C TYR A 46 -4.64 5.17 -0.29
N PHE A 47 -4.86 6.39 0.22
CA PHE A 47 -5.95 7.26 -0.22
C PHE A 47 -5.81 7.66 -1.69
N VAL A 48 -4.61 8.05 -2.11
CA VAL A 48 -4.32 8.44 -3.49
C VAL A 48 -4.59 7.28 -4.43
N VAL A 49 -3.97 6.11 -4.17
CA VAL A 49 -4.11 4.93 -5.03
C VAL A 49 -5.56 4.43 -5.04
N ASN A 50 -6.23 4.37 -3.88
CA ASN A 50 -7.62 3.93 -3.80
C ASN A 50 -8.56 4.87 -4.56
N THR A 51 -8.29 6.17 -4.56
CA THR A 51 -9.07 7.15 -5.34
C THR A 51 -8.82 6.95 -6.83
N LEU A 52 -7.55 6.87 -7.25
CA LEU A 52 -7.16 6.68 -8.64
C LEU A 52 -7.75 5.39 -9.23
N LEU A 53 -7.70 4.28 -8.49
CA LEU A 53 -8.25 2.99 -8.93
C LEU A 53 -9.78 2.93 -8.92
N LYS A 54 -10.47 3.93 -8.35
CA LYS A 54 -11.93 4.04 -8.40
C LYS A 54 -12.42 4.97 -9.51
N LEU A 55 -11.61 5.94 -9.95
CA LEU A 55 -11.99 6.91 -10.98
C LEU A 55 -12.55 6.29 -12.28
N PRO A 56 -12.01 5.19 -12.83
CA PRO A 56 -12.50 4.68 -14.10
C PRO A 56 -13.77 3.82 -14.00
N PHE A 57 -14.35 3.63 -12.81
CA PHE A 57 -15.48 2.73 -12.60
C PHE A 57 -16.69 3.45 -11.99
N ASP A 58 -17.88 3.10 -12.46
CA ASP A 58 -19.12 3.60 -11.88
C ASP A 58 -19.30 3.14 -10.44
N LYS A 59 -19.79 4.05 -9.59
CA LYS A 59 -20.00 3.78 -8.16
C LYS A 59 -20.99 2.64 -7.93
N GLU A 60 -22.03 2.57 -8.76
CA GLU A 60 -23.05 1.51 -8.72
C GLU A 60 -22.47 0.15 -9.09
N PHE A 61 -21.63 0.11 -10.12
CA PHE A 61 -20.92 -1.11 -10.52
C PHE A 61 -19.99 -1.61 -9.40
N LEU A 62 -19.22 -0.71 -8.77
CA LEU A 62 -18.32 -1.07 -7.67
C LEU A 62 -19.04 -1.54 -6.39
N ALA A 63 -20.25 -1.03 -6.15
CA ALA A 63 -21.10 -1.41 -5.04
C ALA A 63 -21.81 -2.77 -5.28
N GLY A 64 -21.96 -3.16 -6.54
CA GLY A 64 -22.59 -4.41 -6.95
C GLY A 64 -21.87 -5.67 -6.45
N ALA A 65 -22.61 -6.78 -6.47
CA ALA A 65 -22.11 -8.11 -6.12
C ALA A 65 -21.81 -8.99 -7.36
N THR A 66 -21.70 -8.37 -8.54
CA THR A 66 -21.35 -9.10 -9.77
C THR A 66 -19.92 -9.63 -9.67
N LEU A 67 -19.63 -10.74 -10.35
CA LEU A 67 -18.27 -11.30 -10.37
C LEU A 67 -17.22 -10.30 -10.86
N GLY A 68 -17.56 -9.47 -11.85
CA GLY A 68 -16.68 -8.40 -12.33
C GLY A 68 -16.35 -7.36 -11.25
N ALA A 69 -17.37 -6.90 -10.52
CA ALA A 69 -17.17 -5.94 -9.41
C ALA A 69 -16.31 -6.54 -8.28
N LEU A 70 -16.50 -7.82 -7.98
CA LEU A 70 -15.73 -8.55 -6.97
C LEU A 70 -14.26 -8.76 -7.38
N LEU A 71 -14.00 -9.08 -8.66
CA LEU A 71 -12.64 -9.23 -9.18
C LEU A 71 -11.90 -7.90 -9.24
N ILE A 72 -12.55 -6.83 -9.70
CA ILE A 72 -11.95 -5.48 -9.71
C ILE A 72 -11.66 -5.02 -8.29
N ARG A 73 -12.52 -5.34 -7.32
CA ARG A 73 -12.26 -5.12 -5.91
C ARG A 73 -11.02 -5.87 -5.43
N ALA A 74 -10.92 -7.17 -5.71
CA ALA A 74 -9.76 -7.97 -5.35
C ALA A 74 -8.47 -7.42 -5.97
N ALA A 75 -8.48 -7.12 -7.27
CA ALA A 75 -7.34 -6.54 -7.97
C ALA A 75 -6.91 -5.19 -7.38
N ARG A 76 -7.87 -4.31 -7.07
CA ARG A 76 -7.59 -3.02 -6.43
C ARG A 76 -6.88 -3.19 -5.10
N TYR A 77 -7.39 -4.06 -4.23
CA TYR A 77 -6.77 -4.29 -2.93
C TYR A 77 -5.41 -5.00 -3.04
N ALA A 78 -5.22 -5.87 -4.05
CA ALA A 78 -3.92 -6.46 -4.34
C ALA A 78 -2.88 -5.40 -4.74
N VAL A 79 -3.23 -4.50 -5.65
CA VAL A 79 -2.34 -3.40 -6.09
C VAL A 79 -2.03 -2.46 -4.93
N ILE A 80 -3.04 -2.09 -4.13
CA ILE A 80 -2.85 -1.24 -2.96
C ILE A 80 -1.88 -1.89 -1.97
N MET A 81 -2.11 -3.16 -1.60
CA MET A 81 -1.24 -3.86 -0.67
C MET A 81 0.18 -4.01 -1.20
N PHE A 82 0.34 -4.30 -2.49
CA PHE A 82 1.64 -4.34 -3.13
C PHE A 82 2.39 -3.01 -3.05
N LEU A 83 1.70 -1.90 -3.34
CA LEU A 83 2.32 -0.58 -3.29
C LEU A 83 2.66 -0.16 -1.86
N VAL A 84 1.79 -0.39 -0.89
CA VAL A 84 2.00 0.03 0.50
C VAL A 84 3.06 -0.83 1.21
N MET A 85 3.06 -2.14 0.98
CA MET A 85 4.00 -3.05 1.65
C MET A 85 5.30 -3.28 0.88
N GLY A 86 5.27 -3.19 -0.46
CA GLY A 86 6.40 -3.48 -1.32
C GLY A 86 7.12 -2.21 -1.79
N VAL A 87 6.39 -1.30 -2.44
CA VAL A 87 7.02 -0.14 -3.11
C VAL A 87 7.29 1.01 -2.14
N TYR A 88 6.33 1.35 -1.29
CA TYR A 88 6.42 2.49 -0.38
C TYR A 88 7.62 2.41 0.59
N PRO A 89 8.00 1.24 1.14
CA PRO A 89 9.18 1.12 1.99
C PRO A 89 10.50 1.47 1.29
N MET A 90 10.54 1.51 -0.05
CA MET A 90 11.70 1.98 -0.81
C MET A 90 12.05 3.45 -0.52
N LEU A 91 11.08 4.26 -0.08
CA LEU A 91 11.27 5.66 0.27
C LEU A 91 11.80 5.86 1.70
N PHE A 92 11.81 4.80 2.53
CA PHE A 92 12.17 4.90 3.94
C PHE A 92 13.63 5.32 4.20
N PRO A 93 14.62 4.90 3.40
CA PRO A 93 15.98 5.41 3.53
C PRO A 93 16.06 6.93 3.29
N LEU A 94 15.19 7.52 2.46
CA LEU A 94 15.13 8.97 2.27
C LEU A 94 14.60 9.68 3.52
N TYR A 95 13.54 9.16 4.14
CA TYR A 95 13.01 9.72 5.38
C TYR A 95 14.04 9.71 6.51
N GLU A 96 14.87 8.67 6.60
CA GLU A 96 15.95 8.62 7.60
C GLU A 96 17.05 9.66 7.34
N ARG A 97 17.38 9.95 6.07
CA ARG A 97 18.35 10.99 5.72
C ARG A 97 17.85 12.39 6.11
N ILE A 98 16.56 12.66 5.89
CA ILE A 98 15.94 13.93 6.30
C ILE A 98 15.94 14.07 7.83
N GLY A 99 15.53 13.01 8.54
CA GLY A 99 15.53 13.00 10.01
C GLY A 99 16.92 13.08 10.65
N LYS A 100 18.01 12.75 9.92
CA LYS A 100 19.39 12.98 10.39
C LYS A 100 19.83 14.44 10.26
N LYS A 101 19.28 15.20 9.30
CA LYS A 101 19.60 16.62 9.10
C LYS A 101 18.94 17.54 10.14
N GLN A 102 17.80 17.14 10.73
CA GLN A 102 17.08 17.95 11.73
C GLN A 102 17.68 17.93 13.14
N VAL A 103 18.72 17.13 13.40
CA VAL A 103 19.37 17.01 14.73
C VAL A 103 20.79 17.60 14.72
N ARG A 104 21.06 18.57 13.84
CA ARG A 104 22.28 19.39 13.88
C ARG A 104 21.91 20.85 14.04
#